data_AF-A0A348UUZ8-F1
#
_entry.id   AF-A0A348UUZ8-F1
#
_cell.length_a   1.000
_cell.length_b   1.000
_cell.length_c   1.000
_cell.angle_alpha   90.00
_cell.angle_beta   90.00
_cell.angle_gamma   90.00
#
_symmetry.space_group_name_H-M   'P 1'
#
loop_
_entity.id
_entity.type
_entity.pdbx_description
1 polymer ?
#
loop_
_entity_poly.entity_id
_entity_poly.type
_entity_poly.pdbx_seq_one_letter_code
_entity_poly.pdbx_strand_id
1 'polypeptide(L)'
;MTILNENKVQAFRDSLYSDDMPEIMRRGGEGLTPVKKYPEDENGYPLVPIKRITRFFLEEMEKAQFVLPDQHIEELYTLFRTLIHDLPELSFDIGDSISQEDIQDADNKTTIEFLTTNVIITYFHLAKTNLENRDESLLNPDMLSIMKQSTAGRDYKRLVSNTLKGLIFSLSQDKPWFEYIEDINDADLICRLVGARLPSMEKTTLGAITGKSRQEIAGYNEMFTKLLYTRARTITTEKNKKEYFKSMEKLDTAIYGILKKMDRFLAMTYRLSQILDIPSRFIIGDTFSKLRQNMLWLFFDVWPKAYEQGKMPSQRTVSALRHRMNILFNLPHITRFCREFTQNPAFQTPVNDLFRLLFKALVNNINHVSIEENNNSAGLGPVESALFEIRRAIENFDLHESRLTDEKKEVKTAYISLSYKTDVESIDAVLNLCDMICEVTHDKDREIMVSIRAALMEKSFFTLAEYAAQKVAPKDVIPEISKRLHAFAVHYRPQREFYRIFFDTYVISKPRPNVPHYTRFLISNRPFAQAMLMRFADYKTMKNFLPESYIEKANQLLDDLLKKTRTTAWNPGMEAL
;
A
#
# COMPACT_ATOMS: atom_id res chain seq x y z
N MET A 1 11.41 -1.35 -5.14
CA MET A 1 11.39 -2.34 -4.04
C MET A 1 12.83 -2.49 -3.62
N THR A 2 13.17 -2.16 -2.38
CA THR A 2 14.51 -2.35 -1.81
C THR A 2 14.63 -3.78 -1.27
N ILE A 3 15.76 -4.44 -1.51
CA ILE A 3 16.04 -5.81 -1.04
C ILE A 3 16.50 -5.75 0.42
N LEU A 4 17.45 -4.86 0.73
CA LEU A 4 17.84 -4.52 2.07
C LEU A 4 16.98 -3.34 2.54
N ASN A 5 15.99 -3.62 3.39
CA ASN A 5 15.35 -2.55 4.14
C ASN A 5 16.27 -2.12 5.30
N GLU A 6 16.25 -0.84 5.65
CA GLU A 6 17.13 -0.28 6.70
C GLU A 6 16.98 -1.02 8.04
N ASN A 7 15.76 -1.42 8.40
CA ASN A 7 15.49 -2.17 9.63
C ASN A 7 16.21 -3.54 9.68
N LYS A 8 16.30 -4.26 8.55
CA LYS A 8 16.98 -5.55 8.48
C LYS A 8 18.49 -5.37 8.59
N VAL A 9 19.05 -4.37 7.90
CA VAL A 9 20.48 -4.07 8.00
C VAL A 9 20.83 -3.59 9.41
N GLN A 10 19.95 -2.79 10.04
CA GLN A 10 20.10 -2.38 11.43
C GLN A 10 20.05 -3.57 12.39
N ALA A 11 19.10 -4.51 12.23
CA ALA A 11 19.08 -5.72 13.05
C ALA A 11 20.34 -6.60 12.86
N PHE A 12 20.85 -6.69 11.61
CA PHE A 12 22.12 -7.36 11.34
C PHE A 12 23.29 -6.62 11.99
N ARG A 13 23.36 -5.29 11.87
CA ARG A 13 24.34 -4.42 12.52
C ARG A 13 24.34 -4.64 14.02
N ASP A 14 23.17 -4.60 14.64
CA ASP A 14 22.99 -4.80 16.06
C ASP A 14 23.48 -6.20 16.45
N SER A 15 23.17 -7.25 15.69
CA SER A 15 23.72 -8.60 15.94
C SER A 15 25.22 -8.73 15.65
N LEU A 16 25.75 -7.91 14.74
CA LEU A 16 27.15 -7.91 14.35
C LEU A 16 28.02 -7.21 15.41
N TYR A 17 27.51 -6.14 16.01
CA TYR A 17 28.23 -5.25 16.92
C TYR A 17 27.76 -5.30 18.39
N SER A 18 26.57 -5.80 18.71
CA SER A 18 26.07 -5.91 20.09
C SER A 18 26.52 -7.22 20.74
N ASP A 19 27.45 -7.12 21.69
CA ASP A 19 27.22 -7.15 23.15
C ASP A 19 26.11 -8.04 23.74
N ASP A 20 25.96 -9.29 23.29
CA ASP A 20 25.16 -10.29 24.02
C ASP A 20 25.84 -10.84 25.30
N MET A 21 26.85 -10.15 25.85
CA MET A 21 27.49 -10.54 27.11
C MET A 21 27.90 -9.35 28.00
N PRO A 22 27.48 -9.32 29.28
CA PRO A 22 28.00 -8.38 30.28
C PRO A 22 29.53 -8.34 30.31
N GLU A 23 30.12 -7.19 30.64
CA GLU A 23 31.58 -6.95 30.65
C GLU A 23 32.37 -8.00 31.44
N ILE A 24 31.78 -8.52 32.54
CA ILE A 24 32.30 -9.63 33.35
C ILE A 24 32.48 -10.93 32.56
N MET A 25 31.57 -11.23 31.63
CA MET A 25 31.64 -12.41 30.78
C MET A 25 32.53 -12.21 29.54
N ARG A 26 32.82 -10.95 29.17
CA ARG A 26 33.70 -10.56 28.06
C ARG A 26 35.18 -10.52 28.45
N ARG A 27 35.50 -9.93 29.61
CA ARG A 27 36.89 -9.74 30.08
C ARG A 27 37.32 -10.77 31.13
N GLY A 28 36.36 -11.44 31.78
CA GLY A 28 36.62 -12.25 32.96
C GLY A 28 36.91 -11.37 34.18
N GLY A 29 36.18 -11.58 35.27
CA GLY A 29 36.53 -11.01 36.58
C GLY A 29 37.59 -11.86 37.30
N GLU A 30 38.04 -11.43 38.48
CA GLU A 30 38.89 -12.27 39.34
C GLU A 30 38.22 -13.64 39.57
N GLY A 31 38.80 -14.69 38.98
CA GLY A 31 38.33 -16.07 39.11
C GLY A 31 37.31 -16.55 38.05
N LEU A 32 36.93 -15.73 37.05
CA LEU A 32 36.02 -16.14 35.98
C LEU A 32 36.68 -16.04 34.60
N THR A 33 36.73 -17.15 33.86
CA THR A 33 37.16 -17.17 32.46
C THR A 33 36.06 -16.65 31.53
N PRO A 34 36.37 -15.76 30.56
CA PRO A 34 35.37 -15.25 29.64
C PRO A 34 34.76 -16.36 28.76
N VAL A 35 33.46 -16.25 28.47
CA VAL A 35 32.66 -17.30 27.79
C VAL A 35 32.90 -17.30 26.27
N LYS A 36 33.30 -16.15 25.69
CA LYS A 36 33.80 -16.04 24.31
C LYS A 36 34.97 -15.06 24.29
N LYS A 37 36.15 -15.52 23.91
CA LYS A 37 37.25 -14.63 23.52
C LYS A 37 36.94 -14.13 22.10
N TYR A 38 36.67 -12.84 21.96
CA TYR A 38 36.72 -12.22 20.64
C TYR A 38 38.20 -12.12 20.24
N PRO A 39 38.55 -12.42 18.98
CA PRO A 39 39.85 -12.01 18.48
C PRO A 39 39.90 -10.48 18.57
N GLU A 40 40.98 -9.96 19.13
CA GLU A 40 41.23 -8.52 19.29
C GLU A 40 42.40 -8.13 18.40
N ASP A 41 42.42 -6.88 17.94
CA ASP A 41 43.56 -6.33 17.22
C ASP A 41 44.70 -5.92 18.18
N GLU A 42 45.77 -5.35 17.62
CA GLU A 42 46.95 -4.89 18.39
C GLU A 42 46.61 -3.80 19.43
N ASN A 43 45.46 -3.12 19.28
CA ASN A 43 44.99 -2.06 20.18
C ASN A 43 43.91 -2.55 21.17
N GLY A 44 43.56 -3.84 21.16
CA GLY A 44 42.52 -4.42 22.02
C GLY A 44 41.09 -4.22 21.53
N TYR A 45 40.89 -3.82 20.28
CA TYR A 45 39.55 -3.66 19.69
C TYR A 45 39.02 -5.00 19.15
N PRO A 46 37.73 -5.32 19.34
CA PRO A 46 37.14 -6.53 18.79
C PRO A 46 37.27 -6.59 17.26
N LEU A 47 37.70 -7.75 16.74
CA LEU A 47 37.82 -8.01 15.30
C LEU A 47 36.50 -8.54 14.72
N VAL A 48 35.92 -7.79 13.79
CA VAL A 48 34.71 -8.15 13.04
C VAL A 48 35.12 -8.77 11.69
N PRO A 49 34.74 -10.03 11.41
CA PRO A 49 35.11 -10.68 10.15
C PRO A 49 34.29 -10.16 8.98
N ILE A 50 34.96 -9.55 7.98
CA ILE A 50 34.29 -9.05 6.75
C ILE A 50 33.56 -10.17 6.02
N LYS A 51 34.07 -11.41 6.06
CA LYS A 51 33.39 -12.58 5.50
C LYS A 51 31.94 -12.72 5.98
N ARG A 52 31.62 -12.29 7.21
CA ARG A 52 30.25 -12.32 7.76
C ARG A 52 29.36 -11.24 7.14
N ILE A 53 29.92 -10.06 6.87
CA ILE A 53 29.24 -8.95 6.18
C ILE A 53 28.98 -9.32 4.71
N THR A 54 30.01 -9.81 4.02
CA THR A 54 29.91 -10.26 2.63
C THR A 54 28.87 -11.36 2.47
N ARG A 55 28.92 -12.39 3.33
CA ARG A 55 27.95 -13.49 3.27
C ARG A 55 26.53 -13.00 3.49
N PHE A 56 26.30 -12.14 4.49
CA PHE A 56 24.99 -11.54 4.73
C PHE A 56 24.46 -10.82 3.49
N PHE A 57 25.30 -9.98 2.86
CA PHE A 57 24.91 -9.25 1.66
C PHE A 57 24.52 -10.22 0.53
N LEU A 58 25.39 -11.17 0.18
CA LEU A 58 25.15 -12.12 -0.91
C LEU A 58 23.90 -12.98 -0.67
N GLU A 59 23.71 -13.49 0.55
CA GLU A 59 22.52 -14.28 0.93
C GLU A 59 21.21 -13.48 0.81
N GLU A 60 21.25 -12.16 1.09
CA GLU A 60 20.07 -11.30 0.92
C GLU A 60 19.78 -10.99 -0.55
N MET A 61 20.83 -10.77 -1.36
CA MET A 61 20.68 -10.57 -2.81
C MET A 61 20.12 -11.81 -3.50
N GLU A 62 20.54 -13.02 -3.10
CA GLU A 62 20.04 -14.29 -3.64
C GLU A 62 18.56 -14.56 -3.36
N LYS A 63 17.96 -13.92 -2.35
CA LYS A 63 16.52 -14.04 -2.06
C LYS A 63 15.66 -13.34 -3.10
N ALA A 64 16.22 -12.39 -3.84
CA ALA A 64 15.51 -11.71 -4.91
C ALA A 64 15.50 -12.57 -6.18
N GLN A 65 14.36 -12.62 -6.86
CA GLN A 65 14.24 -13.40 -8.11
C GLN A 65 15.14 -12.85 -9.24
N PHE A 66 15.44 -11.55 -9.21
CA PHE A 66 16.29 -10.87 -10.18
C PHE A 66 16.76 -9.54 -9.61
N VAL A 67 18.03 -9.22 -9.77
CA VAL A 67 18.65 -8.01 -9.24
C VAL A 67 19.24 -7.22 -10.41
N LEU A 68 18.78 -5.97 -10.56
CA LEU A 68 19.37 -5.06 -11.54
C LEU A 68 20.73 -4.54 -11.04
N PRO A 69 21.68 -4.22 -11.93
CA PRO A 69 23.01 -3.80 -11.50
C PRO A 69 22.98 -2.50 -10.69
N ASP A 70 22.16 -1.53 -11.08
CA ASP A 70 21.93 -0.30 -10.30
C ASP A 70 21.40 -0.61 -8.89
N GLN A 71 20.47 -1.55 -8.80
CA GLN A 71 19.93 -1.97 -7.52
C GLN A 71 21.03 -2.60 -6.65
N HIS A 72 21.83 -3.52 -7.18
CA HIS A 72 22.94 -4.14 -6.44
C HIS A 72 23.90 -3.10 -5.84
N ILE A 73 24.24 -2.05 -6.60
CA ILE A 73 25.11 -0.97 -6.14
C ILE A 73 24.43 -0.11 -5.05
N GLU A 74 23.13 0.20 -5.20
CA GLU A 74 22.35 0.92 -4.18
C GLU A 74 22.19 0.12 -2.87
N GLU A 75 22.04 -1.20 -2.95
CA GLU A 75 21.99 -2.07 -1.78
C GLU A 75 23.35 -2.11 -1.06
N LEU A 76 24.47 -2.11 -1.80
CA LEU A 76 25.82 -1.97 -1.21
C LEU A 76 25.98 -0.62 -0.48
N TYR A 77 25.51 0.46 -1.10
CA TYR A 77 25.51 1.79 -0.49
C TYR A 77 24.72 1.80 0.83
N THR A 78 23.53 1.20 0.82
CA THR A 78 22.66 1.06 2.01
C THR A 78 23.34 0.25 3.11
N LEU A 79 23.99 -0.87 2.75
CA LEU A 79 24.76 -1.71 3.67
C LEU A 79 25.88 -0.89 4.35
N PHE A 80 26.70 -0.20 3.56
CA PHE A 80 27.84 0.59 4.03
C PHE A 80 27.41 1.71 4.97
N ARG A 81 26.45 2.53 4.54
CA ARG A 81 25.92 3.64 5.33
C ARG A 81 25.36 3.18 6.67
N THR A 82 24.60 2.08 6.67
CA THR A 82 24.00 1.57 7.92
C THR A 82 25.05 1.00 8.84
N LEU A 83 25.99 0.19 8.33
CA LEU A 83 27.01 -0.46 9.15
C LEU A 83 28.05 0.48 9.74
N ILE A 84 28.29 1.66 9.15
CA ILE A 84 29.26 2.64 9.67
C ILE A 84 28.62 3.74 10.51
N HIS A 85 27.30 3.91 10.45
CA HIS A 85 26.59 4.89 11.26
C HIS A 85 26.83 4.60 12.74
N ASP A 86 27.28 5.57 13.53
CA ASP A 86 27.65 5.41 14.95
C ASP A 86 28.48 4.14 15.22
N LEU A 87 29.52 3.91 14.41
CA LEU A 87 30.37 2.72 14.55
C LEU A 87 31.04 2.69 15.93
N PRO A 88 30.97 1.58 16.69
CA PRO A 88 31.71 1.43 17.93
C PRO A 88 33.22 1.35 17.68
N GLU A 89 34.02 1.40 18.75
CA GLU A 89 35.47 1.12 18.69
C GLU A 89 35.71 -0.37 18.39
N LEU A 90 35.84 -0.71 17.11
CA LEU A 90 36.07 -2.07 16.61
C LEU A 90 37.00 -2.05 15.40
N SER A 91 37.65 -3.18 15.15
CA SER A 91 38.52 -3.37 13.99
C SER A 91 37.91 -4.40 13.04
N PHE A 92 38.15 -4.26 11.74
CA PHE A 92 37.72 -5.24 10.75
C PHE A 92 38.84 -6.23 10.46
N ASP A 93 38.53 -7.53 10.55
CA ASP A 93 39.37 -8.60 10.03
C ASP A 93 39.16 -8.71 8.53
N ILE A 94 40.09 -8.08 7.82
CA ILE A 94 40.21 -8.08 6.38
C ILE A 94 41.04 -9.31 6.04
N GLY A 95 40.40 -10.47 5.99
CA GLY A 95 41.06 -11.73 5.64
C GLY A 95 41.76 -11.69 4.27
N ASP A 96 42.41 -12.79 3.91
CA ASP A 96 43.25 -12.86 2.71
C ASP A 96 42.52 -12.48 1.40
N SER A 97 43.29 -11.88 0.49
CA SER A 97 42.87 -11.60 -0.89
C SER A 97 42.50 -12.88 -1.63
N ILE A 98 41.46 -12.79 -2.47
CA ILE A 98 41.02 -13.88 -3.37
C ILE A 98 42.20 -14.32 -4.25
N SER A 99 42.48 -15.62 -4.32
CA SER A 99 43.63 -16.12 -5.05
C SER A 99 43.48 -15.92 -6.56
N GLN A 100 44.60 -15.72 -7.27
CA GLN A 100 44.59 -15.53 -8.73
C GLN A 100 44.16 -16.78 -9.51
N GLU A 101 44.30 -17.97 -8.91
CA GLU A 101 43.88 -19.23 -9.52
C GLU A 101 42.35 -19.36 -9.47
N ASP A 102 41.74 -19.05 -8.32
CA ASP A 102 40.28 -19.06 -8.15
C ASP A 102 39.57 -18.08 -9.10
N ILE A 103 40.23 -16.95 -9.39
CA ILE A 103 39.74 -15.92 -10.32
C ILE A 103 39.72 -16.38 -11.78
N GLN A 104 40.63 -17.28 -12.19
CA GLN A 104 40.77 -17.65 -13.60
C GLN A 104 39.67 -18.58 -14.11
N ASP A 105 39.15 -19.44 -13.24
CA ASP A 105 38.13 -20.44 -13.55
C ASP A 105 36.72 -20.03 -13.08
N ALA A 106 36.57 -18.81 -12.55
CA ALA A 106 35.31 -18.28 -12.04
C ALA A 106 34.27 -18.09 -13.17
N ASP A 107 33.06 -18.61 -12.95
CA ASP A 107 31.89 -18.24 -13.74
C ASP A 107 31.42 -16.81 -13.39
N ASN A 108 30.38 -16.32 -14.08
CA ASN A 108 29.86 -14.97 -13.83
C ASN A 108 29.38 -14.80 -12.39
N LYS A 109 28.72 -15.81 -11.81
CA LYS A 109 28.24 -15.77 -10.43
C LYS A 109 29.39 -15.61 -9.45
N THR A 110 30.39 -16.48 -9.55
CA THR A 110 31.59 -16.46 -8.72
C THR A 110 32.37 -15.15 -8.90
N THR A 111 32.43 -14.64 -10.13
CA THR A 111 33.05 -13.34 -10.43
C THR A 111 32.33 -12.19 -9.72
N ILE A 112 30.99 -12.17 -9.74
CA ILE A 112 30.18 -11.17 -9.03
C ILE A 112 30.42 -11.25 -7.52
N GLU A 113 30.45 -12.46 -6.95
CA GLU A 113 30.74 -12.67 -5.53
C GLU A 113 32.12 -12.13 -5.15
N PHE A 114 33.14 -12.46 -5.94
CA PHE A 114 34.51 -11.99 -5.73
C PHE A 114 34.65 -10.47 -5.82
N LEU A 115 34.10 -9.87 -6.89
CA LEU A 115 34.13 -8.42 -7.07
C LEU A 115 33.36 -7.70 -5.96
N THR A 116 32.18 -8.19 -5.59
CA THR A 116 31.39 -7.65 -4.49
C THR A 116 32.15 -7.72 -3.18
N THR A 117 32.78 -8.88 -2.88
CA THR A 117 33.62 -9.08 -1.71
C THR A 117 34.76 -8.06 -1.66
N ASN A 118 35.43 -7.82 -2.78
CA ASN A 118 36.54 -6.87 -2.85
C ASN A 118 36.09 -5.43 -2.66
N VAL A 119 34.92 -5.04 -3.18
CA VAL A 119 34.31 -3.72 -2.92
C VAL A 119 34.03 -3.53 -1.43
N ILE A 120 33.44 -4.54 -0.77
CA ILE A 120 33.18 -4.52 0.67
C ILE A 120 34.51 -4.42 1.46
N ILE A 121 35.50 -5.26 1.13
CA ILE A 121 36.83 -5.24 1.74
C ILE A 121 37.46 -3.85 1.64
N THR A 122 37.44 -3.27 0.44
CA THR A 122 38.06 -1.97 0.17
C THR A 122 37.40 -0.86 0.98
N TYR A 123 36.06 -0.85 1.03
CA TYR A 123 35.33 0.14 1.83
C TYR A 123 35.68 0.05 3.31
N PHE A 124 35.67 -1.14 3.91
CA PHE A 124 35.97 -1.30 5.33
C PHE A 124 37.47 -1.13 5.65
N HIS A 125 38.37 -1.34 4.68
CA HIS A 125 39.77 -0.95 4.81
C HIS A 125 39.92 0.57 4.90
N LEU A 126 39.23 1.32 4.04
CA LEU A 126 39.20 2.80 4.07
C LEU A 126 38.55 3.32 5.35
N ALA A 127 37.52 2.64 5.86
CA ALA A 127 36.93 2.99 7.14
C ALA A 127 37.94 2.81 8.29
N LYS A 128 38.66 1.67 8.32
CA LYS A 128 39.68 1.37 9.34
C LYS A 128 40.79 2.43 9.40
N THR A 129 41.33 2.84 8.25
CA THR A 129 42.43 3.82 8.19
C THR A 129 42.02 5.23 8.60
N ASN A 130 40.72 5.53 8.62
CA ASN A 130 40.19 6.84 8.95
C ASN A 130 39.51 6.91 10.32
N LEU A 131 39.49 5.84 11.14
CA LEU A 131 38.84 5.86 12.46
C LEU A 131 39.36 6.97 13.42
N GLU A 132 40.57 7.47 13.21
CA GLU A 132 41.15 8.58 13.99
C GLU A 132 40.60 9.97 13.59
N ASN A 133 39.99 10.09 12.40
CA ASN A 133 39.35 11.30 11.90
C ASN A 133 37.87 10.98 11.62
N ARG A 134 36.92 11.54 12.36
CA ARG A 134 35.47 11.40 12.06
C ARG A 134 35.14 12.07 10.73
N ASP A 135 35.47 11.42 9.63
CA ASP A 135 35.24 11.89 8.27
C ASP A 135 33.82 11.52 7.86
N GLU A 136 32.99 12.54 7.64
CA GLU A 136 31.62 12.39 7.14
C GLU A 136 31.59 11.75 5.73
N SER A 137 32.72 11.73 5.00
CA SER A 137 32.83 11.08 3.68
C SER A 137 32.55 9.57 3.72
N LEU A 138 32.74 8.91 4.86
CA LEU A 138 32.43 7.49 5.02
C LEU A 138 30.93 7.20 5.17
N LEU A 139 30.15 8.16 5.68
CA LEU A 139 28.68 8.07 5.78
C LEU A 139 28.00 8.20 4.42
N ASN A 140 28.67 8.83 3.45
CA ASN A 140 28.22 8.96 2.06
C ASN A 140 29.33 8.48 1.10
N PRO A 141 29.55 7.15 1.01
CA PRO A 141 30.65 6.61 0.23
C PRO A 141 30.56 6.96 -1.26
N ASP A 142 31.65 7.46 -1.83
CA ASP A 142 31.82 7.52 -3.28
C ASP A 142 32.06 6.11 -3.83
N MET A 143 30.96 5.43 -4.16
CA MET A 143 30.96 4.07 -4.69
C MET A 143 31.86 3.91 -5.92
N LEU A 144 31.94 4.92 -6.80
CA LEU A 144 32.77 4.84 -8.00
C LEU A 144 34.26 4.83 -7.65
N SER A 145 34.66 5.65 -6.68
CA SER A 145 36.04 5.67 -6.19
C SER A 145 36.40 4.37 -5.47
N ILE A 146 35.51 3.85 -4.63
CA ILE A 146 35.71 2.58 -3.92
C ILE A 146 35.88 1.43 -4.93
N MET A 147 35.01 1.35 -5.95
CA MET A 147 35.10 0.31 -6.99
C MET A 147 36.38 0.41 -7.83
N LYS A 148 36.87 1.63 -8.10
CA LYS A 148 38.16 1.81 -8.80
C LYS A 148 39.35 1.40 -7.94
N GLN A 149 39.31 1.67 -6.63
CA GLN A 149 40.36 1.29 -5.71
C GLN A 149 40.36 -0.22 -5.43
N SER A 150 39.18 -0.83 -5.29
CA SER A 150 39.04 -2.27 -5.07
C SER A 150 39.59 -3.10 -6.23
N THR A 151 39.67 -2.47 -7.40
CA THR A 151 40.14 -3.08 -8.64
C THR A 151 41.51 -2.59 -9.12
N ALA A 152 42.27 -1.90 -8.27
CA ALA A 152 43.63 -1.45 -8.56
C ALA A 152 44.62 -2.64 -8.59
N GLY A 153 44.52 -3.49 -9.61
CA GLY A 153 45.32 -4.69 -9.85
C GLY A 153 45.08 -5.24 -11.26
N ARG A 154 46.06 -5.93 -11.87
CA ARG A 154 45.97 -6.39 -13.28
C ARG A 154 44.89 -7.45 -13.53
N ASP A 155 44.43 -8.14 -12.49
CA ASP A 155 43.68 -9.40 -12.62
C ASP A 155 42.19 -9.21 -12.98
N TYR A 156 41.57 -8.11 -12.56
CA TYR A 156 40.17 -7.80 -12.88
C TYR A 156 39.93 -7.50 -14.37
N LYS A 157 40.96 -7.00 -15.08
CA LYS A 157 40.87 -6.81 -16.54
C LYS A 157 40.64 -8.14 -17.26
N ARG A 158 41.21 -9.23 -16.75
CA ARG A 158 41.03 -10.56 -17.32
C ARG A 158 39.64 -11.12 -17.03
N LEU A 159 39.11 -10.93 -15.81
CA LEU A 159 37.73 -11.27 -15.46
C LEU A 159 36.73 -10.59 -16.38
N VAL A 160 36.79 -9.25 -16.46
CA VAL A 160 35.92 -8.46 -17.33
C VAL A 160 36.08 -8.91 -18.79
N SER A 161 37.31 -9.15 -19.25
CA SER A 161 37.54 -9.65 -20.61
C SER A 161 36.93 -11.03 -20.83
N ASN A 162 36.99 -11.94 -19.85
CA ASN A 162 36.43 -13.28 -19.96
C ASN A 162 34.90 -13.23 -19.98
N THR A 163 34.29 -12.45 -19.08
CA THR A 163 32.84 -12.19 -19.06
C THR A 163 32.37 -11.58 -20.37
N LEU A 164 33.06 -10.57 -20.90
CA LEU A 164 32.68 -9.95 -22.18
C LEU A 164 32.85 -10.91 -23.36
N LYS A 165 33.90 -11.75 -23.38
CA LYS A 165 34.05 -12.81 -24.39
C LYS A 165 32.94 -13.85 -24.28
N GLY A 166 32.58 -14.24 -23.06
CA GLY A 166 31.46 -15.13 -22.75
C GLY A 166 30.14 -14.54 -23.24
N LEU A 167 29.89 -13.26 -22.97
CA LEU A 167 28.71 -12.55 -23.46
C LEU A 167 28.68 -12.52 -24.99
N ILE A 168 29.78 -12.15 -25.65
CA ILE A 168 29.86 -12.15 -27.14
C ILE A 168 29.55 -13.55 -27.69
N PHE A 169 30.11 -14.58 -27.08
CA PHE A 169 29.84 -15.96 -27.45
C PHE A 169 28.37 -16.32 -27.25
N SER A 170 27.79 -16.07 -26.07
CA SER A 170 26.37 -16.28 -25.79
C SER A 170 25.47 -15.56 -26.79
N LEU A 171 25.72 -14.28 -27.06
CA LEU A 171 24.97 -13.46 -28.01
C LEU A 171 25.07 -13.97 -29.46
N SER A 172 26.14 -14.69 -29.80
CA SER A 172 26.31 -15.33 -31.10
C SER A 172 25.57 -16.66 -31.24
N GLN A 173 25.15 -17.27 -30.14
CA GLN A 173 24.43 -18.55 -30.16
C GLN A 173 22.96 -18.34 -30.53
N ASP A 174 22.35 -19.35 -31.16
CA ASP A 174 20.91 -19.34 -31.44
C ASP A 174 20.10 -19.82 -30.23
N LYS A 175 20.09 -19.01 -29.17
CA LYS A 175 19.32 -19.26 -27.93
C LYS A 175 18.02 -18.45 -27.86
N PRO A 176 17.07 -18.84 -26.99
CA PRO A 176 15.90 -18.02 -26.66
C PRO A 176 16.30 -16.62 -26.19
N TRP A 177 15.56 -15.59 -26.60
CA TRP A 177 15.98 -14.20 -26.38
C TRP A 177 16.04 -13.79 -24.90
N PHE A 178 15.26 -14.44 -24.03
CA PHE A 178 15.23 -14.14 -22.61
C PHE A 178 16.48 -14.65 -21.87
N GLU A 179 17.19 -15.66 -22.40
CA GLU A 179 18.43 -16.16 -21.79
C GLU A 179 19.54 -15.11 -21.88
N TYR A 180 19.56 -14.28 -22.94
CA TYR A 180 20.51 -13.18 -23.05
C TYR A 180 20.33 -12.13 -21.95
N ILE A 181 19.16 -12.03 -21.31
CA ILE A 181 18.92 -11.02 -20.26
C ILE A 181 19.84 -11.26 -19.07
N GLU A 182 19.98 -12.51 -18.63
CA GLU A 182 20.83 -12.87 -17.50
C GLU A 182 22.30 -12.61 -17.85
N ASP A 183 22.76 -13.08 -19.02
CA ASP A 183 24.13 -12.86 -19.48
C ASP A 183 24.48 -11.35 -19.60
N ILE A 184 23.56 -10.53 -20.13
CA ILE A 184 23.77 -9.08 -20.25
C ILE A 184 23.74 -8.42 -18.86
N ASN A 185 22.85 -8.85 -17.98
CA ASN A 185 22.73 -8.31 -16.62
C ASN A 185 23.98 -8.57 -15.79
N ASP A 186 24.49 -9.80 -15.84
CA ASP A 186 25.71 -10.21 -15.14
C ASP A 186 26.92 -9.46 -15.69
N ALA A 187 27.03 -9.34 -17.02
CA ALA A 187 28.10 -8.58 -17.64
C ALA A 187 28.05 -7.09 -17.28
N ASP A 188 26.86 -6.48 -17.21
CA ASP A 188 26.71 -5.09 -16.77
C ASP A 188 27.08 -4.91 -15.29
N LEU A 189 26.64 -5.82 -14.43
CA LEU A 189 27.02 -5.79 -13.01
C LEU A 189 28.54 -5.95 -12.82
N ILE A 190 29.17 -6.90 -13.50
CA ILE A 190 30.62 -7.09 -13.47
C ILE A 190 31.35 -5.83 -13.95
N CYS A 191 30.90 -5.22 -15.05
CA CYS A 191 31.48 -3.95 -15.52
C CYS A 191 31.34 -2.83 -14.47
N ARG A 192 30.17 -2.71 -13.84
CA ARG A 192 29.91 -1.68 -12.82
C ARG A 192 30.73 -1.88 -11.57
N LEU A 193 30.87 -3.13 -11.08
CA LEU A 193 31.68 -3.45 -9.90
C LEU A 193 33.17 -3.13 -10.09
N VAL A 194 33.65 -3.06 -11.33
CA VAL A 194 35.01 -2.58 -11.66
C VAL A 194 35.07 -1.08 -12.02
N GLY A 195 33.98 -0.34 -11.81
CA GLY A 195 33.90 1.10 -12.09
C GLY A 195 33.78 1.47 -13.58
N ALA A 196 33.33 0.54 -14.42
CA ALA A 196 33.11 0.73 -15.86
C ALA A 196 31.62 0.56 -16.23
N ARG A 197 31.25 0.93 -17.46
CA ARG A 197 29.93 0.63 -18.03
C ARG A 197 30.04 -0.51 -19.03
N LEU A 198 28.99 -1.31 -19.17
CA LEU A 198 28.91 -2.28 -20.25
C LEU A 198 29.08 -1.58 -21.62
N PRO A 199 29.95 -2.07 -22.51
CA PRO A 199 30.05 -1.52 -23.86
C PRO A 199 28.72 -1.61 -24.61
N SER A 200 28.45 -0.62 -25.47
CA SER A 200 27.24 -0.61 -26.29
C SER A 200 27.19 -1.84 -27.20
N MET A 201 26.05 -2.51 -27.22
CA MET A 201 25.82 -3.66 -28.10
C MET A 201 25.79 -3.23 -29.57
N GLU A 202 26.35 -4.05 -30.47
CA GLU A 202 26.25 -3.84 -31.90
C GLU A 202 24.79 -3.80 -32.37
N LYS A 203 24.48 -2.91 -33.32
CA LYS A 203 23.13 -2.71 -33.85
C LYS A 203 22.54 -3.99 -34.46
N THR A 204 23.38 -4.82 -35.07
CA THR A 204 23.03 -6.12 -35.65
C THR A 204 22.56 -7.10 -34.59
N THR A 205 23.32 -7.25 -33.50
CA THR A 205 23.01 -8.13 -32.37
C THR A 205 21.75 -7.67 -31.64
N LEU A 206 21.64 -6.38 -31.34
CA LEU A 206 20.42 -5.80 -30.76
C LEU A 206 19.20 -6.01 -31.67
N GLY A 207 19.39 -5.86 -32.99
CA GLY A 207 18.37 -6.15 -34.00
C GLY A 207 17.92 -7.61 -33.99
N ALA A 208 18.85 -8.56 -33.80
CA ALA A 208 18.53 -9.98 -33.72
C ALA A 208 17.72 -10.32 -32.45
N ILE A 209 18.14 -9.82 -31.27
CA ILE A 209 17.42 -10.03 -30.00
C ILE A 209 16.01 -9.44 -30.07
N THR A 210 15.88 -8.18 -30.52
CA THR A 210 14.58 -7.52 -30.64
C THR A 210 13.71 -8.19 -31.71
N GLY A 211 14.30 -8.68 -32.81
CA GLY A 211 13.61 -9.49 -33.82
C GLY A 211 12.99 -10.77 -33.24
N LYS A 212 13.78 -11.57 -32.52
CA LYS A 212 13.30 -12.79 -31.85
C LYS A 212 12.22 -12.49 -30.82
N SER A 213 12.43 -11.46 -29.99
CA SER A 213 11.47 -11.00 -28.99
C SER A 213 10.12 -10.63 -29.63
N ARG A 214 10.13 -9.87 -30.72
CA ARG A 214 8.92 -9.48 -31.47
C ARG A 214 8.18 -10.67 -32.06
N GLN A 215 8.90 -11.66 -32.59
CA GLN A 215 8.30 -12.88 -33.15
C GLN A 215 7.57 -13.68 -32.06
N GLU A 216 8.17 -13.83 -30.88
CA GLU A 216 7.58 -14.57 -29.77
C GLU A 216 6.28 -13.93 -29.28
N ILE A 217 6.28 -12.62 -29.00
CA ILE A 217 5.05 -11.93 -28.55
C ILE A 217 4.00 -11.86 -29.64
N ALA A 218 4.40 -11.78 -30.92
CA ALA A 218 3.45 -11.88 -32.03
C ALA A 218 2.73 -13.23 -32.03
N GLY A 219 3.44 -14.33 -31.79
CA GLY A 219 2.85 -15.67 -31.68
C GLY A 219 1.86 -15.80 -30.52
N TYR A 220 2.22 -15.32 -29.32
CA TYR A 220 1.29 -15.30 -28.20
C TYR A 220 0.07 -14.43 -28.47
N ASN A 221 0.26 -13.25 -29.07
CA ASN A 221 -0.81 -12.32 -29.35
C ASN A 221 -1.76 -12.82 -30.44
N GLU A 222 -1.27 -13.55 -31.43
CA GLU A 222 -2.11 -14.21 -32.43
C GLU A 222 -3.01 -15.29 -31.79
N MET A 223 -2.44 -16.15 -30.93
CA MET A 223 -3.22 -17.15 -30.20
C MET A 223 -4.27 -16.49 -29.30
N PHE A 224 -3.88 -15.42 -28.58
CA PHE A 224 -4.79 -14.67 -27.74
C PHE A 224 -5.96 -14.09 -28.55
N THR A 225 -5.66 -13.46 -29.69
CA THR A 225 -6.67 -12.93 -30.62
C THR A 225 -7.66 -14.02 -31.04
N LYS A 226 -7.17 -15.20 -31.45
CA LYS A 226 -8.03 -16.34 -31.86
C LYS A 226 -8.93 -16.81 -30.73
N LEU A 227 -8.44 -16.88 -29.50
CA LEU A 227 -9.23 -17.25 -28.33
C LEU A 227 -10.33 -16.22 -28.04
N LEU A 228 -10.02 -14.92 -28.11
CA LEU A 228 -11.02 -13.85 -27.94
C LEU A 228 -12.12 -13.92 -29.00
N TYR A 229 -11.77 -14.13 -30.28
CA TYR A 229 -12.75 -14.34 -31.36
C TYR A 229 -13.64 -15.57 -31.12
N THR A 230 -13.04 -16.68 -30.69
CA THR A 230 -13.78 -17.93 -30.42
C THR A 230 -14.76 -17.76 -29.27
N ARG A 231 -14.32 -17.09 -28.20
CA ARG A 231 -15.17 -16.73 -27.06
C ARG A 231 -16.34 -15.86 -27.48
N ALA A 232 -16.10 -14.80 -28.25
CA ALA A 232 -17.17 -13.90 -28.69
C ALA A 232 -18.20 -14.57 -29.64
N ARG A 233 -17.78 -15.59 -30.41
CA ARG A 233 -18.66 -16.31 -31.35
C ARG A 233 -19.43 -17.46 -30.71
N THR A 234 -19.09 -17.86 -29.49
CA THR A 234 -19.80 -18.95 -28.81
C THR A 234 -21.14 -18.41 -28.31
N ILE A 235 -22.24 -18.77 -28.99
CA ILE A 235 -23.59 -18.26 -28.71
C ILE A 235 -24.30 -19.17 -27.70
N THR A 236 -25.04 -18.56 -26.76
CA THR A 236 -25.97 -19.29 -25.89
C THR A 236 -27.19 -19.73 -26.71
N THR A 237 -27.32 -21.01 -27.01
CA THR A 237 -28.61 -21.59 -27.42
C THR A 237 -29.31 -22.12 -26.16
N GLU A 238 -30.58 -21.76 -25.96
CA GLU A 238 -31.37 -22.12 -24.77
C GLU A 238 -31.38 -23.63 -24.49
N LYS A 239 -31.18 -24.45 -25.52
CA LYS A 239 -31.17 -25.92 -25.44
C LYS A 239 -29.95 -26.54 -24.74
N ASN A 240 -28.83 -25.83 -24.56
CA ASN A 240 -27.63 -26.46 -23.98
C ASN A 240 -26.74 -25.54 -23.13
N LYS A 241 -27.36 -24.84 -22.15
CA LYS A 241 -26.67 -23.94 -21.21
C LYS A 241 -25.46 -24.60 -20.50
N LYS A 242 -25.56 -25.89 -20.14
CA LYS A 242 -24.49 -26.62 -19.45
C LYS A 242 -23.22 -26.77 -20.31
N GLU A 243 -23.37 -27.13 -21.58
CA GLU A 243 -22.25 -27.22 -22.52
C GLU A 243 -21.65 -25.85 -22.84
N TYR A 244 -22.51 -24.83 -22.94
CA TYR A 244 -22.07 -23.44 -23.09
C TYR A 244 -21.15 -23.01 -21.94
N PHE A 245 -21.56 -23.21 -20.68
CA PHE A 245 -20.73 -22.85 -19.52
C PHE A 245 -19.41 -23.64 -19.48
N LYS A 246 -19.44 -24.96 -19.76
CA LYS A 246 -18.24 -25.79 -19.83
C LYS A 246 -17.27 -25.33 -20.93
N SER A 247 -17.79 -24.83 -22.05
CA SER A 247 -16.98 -24.33 -23.16
C SER A 247 -16.38 -22.96 -22.84
N MET A 248 -17.15 -22.08 -22.19
CA MET A 248 -16.67 -20.78 -21.69
C MET A 248 -15.55 -20.95 -20.66
N GLU A 249 -15.72 -21.85 -19.69
CA GLU A 249 -14.70 -22.12 -18.67
C GLU A 249 -13.38 -22.62 -19.29
N LYS A 250 -13.46 -23.51 -20.30
CA LYS A 250 -12.28 -23.95 -21.05
C LYS A 250 -11.60 -22.82 -21.81
N LEU A 251 -12.38 -21.93 -22.44
CA LEU A 251 -11.85 -20.77 -23.17
C LEU A 251 -11.21 -19.77 -22.21
N ASP A 252 -11.84 -19.48 -21.07
CA ASP A 252 -11.30 -18.59 -20.05
C ASP A 252 -10.00 -19.18 -19.44
N THR A 253 -9.94 -20.50 -19.24
CA THR A 253 -8.70 -21.19 -18.82
C THR A 253 -7.59 -21.07 -19.86
N ALA A 254 -7.91 -21.24 -21.14
CA ALA A 254 -6.94 -21.10 -22.24
C ALA A 254 -6.45 -19.65 -22.38
N ILE A 255 -7.36 -18.67 -22.27
CA ILE A 255 -7.03 -17.25 -22.25
C ILE A 255 -6.08 -16.96 -21.10
N TYR A 256 -6.41 -17.40 -19.89
CA TYR A 256 -5.56 -17.21 -18.72
C TYR A 256 -4.17 -17.84 -18.89
N GLY A 257 -4.10 -19.03 -19.49
CA GLY A 257 -2.84 -19.69 -19.83
C GLY A 257 -1.96 -18.87 -20.79
N ILE A 258 -2.54 -18.23 -21.80
CA ILE A 258 -1.80 -17.33 -22.71
C ILE A 258 -1.41 -16.04 -22.00
N LEU A 259 -2.29 -15.46 -21.18
CA LEU A 259 -1.99 -14.26 -20.43
C LEU A 259 -0.81 -14.46 -19.46
N LYS A 260 -0.68 -15.63 -18.82
CA LYS A 260 0.52 -15.97 -18.03
C LYS A 260 1.81 -15.94 -18.84
N LYS A 261 1.79 -16.45 -20.07
CA LYS A 261 2.96 -16.41 -20.97
C LYS A 261 3.30 -14.97 -21.35
N MET A 262 2.29 -14.17 -21.66
CA MET A 262 2.46 -12.74 -21.94
C MET A 262 2.97 -11.96 -20.73
N ASP A 263 2.48 -12.25 -19.52
CA ASP A 263 2.95 -11.59 -18.30
C ASP A 263 4.45 -11.86 -18.07
N ARG A 264 4.87 -13.13 -18.20
CA ARG A 264 6.28 -13.50 -18.16
C ARG A 264 7.09 -12.80 -19.26
N PHE A 265 6.58 -12.75 -20.49
CA PHE A 265 7.23 -12.05 -21.60
C PHE A 265 7.41 -10.55 -21.30
N LEU A 266 6.36 -9.90 -20.80
CA LEU A 266 6.40 -8.49 -20.42
C LEU A 266 7.38 -8.24 -19.29
N ALA A 267 7.43 -9.12 -18.27
CA ALA A 267 8.43 -9.06 -17.20
C ALA A 267 9.86 -9.00 -17.75
N MET A 268 10.18 -9.95 -18.64
CA MET A 268 11.50 -10.03 -19.28
C MET A 268 11.78 -8.82 -20.18
N THR A 269 10.76 -8.33 -20.88
CA THR A 269 10.89 -7.14 -21.73
C THR A 269 11.15 -5.87 -20.91
N TYR A 270 10.48 -5.71 -19.76
CA TYR A 270 10.73 -4.59 -18.86
C TYR A 270 12.13 -4.66 -18.24
N ARG A 271 12.62 -5.85 -17.89
CA ARG A 271 14.00 -6.03 -17.42
C ARG A 271 15.02 -5.65 -18.50
N LEU A 272 14.84 -6.16 -19.71
CA LEU A 272 15.72 -5.83 -20.84
C LEU A 272 15.69 -4.33 -21.18
N SER A 273 14.50 -3.72 -21.10
CA SER A 273 14.30 -2.27 -21.26
C SER A 273 15.11 -1.47 -20.23
N GLN A 274 15.15 -1.91 -18.98
CA GLN A 274 15.93 -1.28 -17.92
C GLN A 274 17.44 -1.47 -18.10
N ILE A 275 17.88 -2.69 -18.43
CA ILE A 275 19.31 -3.01 -18.63
C ILE A 275 19.90 -2.25 -19.81
N LEU A 276 19.17 -2.18 -20.92
CA LEU A 276 19.64 -1.52 -22.14
C LEU A 276 19.31 -0.03 -22.20
N ASP A 277 18.60 0.50 -21.21
CA ASP A 277 18.09 1.88 -21.19
C ASP A 277 17.33 2.27 -22.48
N ILE A 278 16.44 1.38 -22.93
CA ILE A 278 15.59 1.62 -24.12
C ILE A 278 14.11 1.45 -23.76
N PRO A 279 13.19 2.25 -24.33
CA PRO A 279 11.76 2.06 -24.07
C PRO A 279 11.25 0.67 -24.49
N SER A 280 10.48 0.01 -23.63
CA SER A 280 9.92 -1.34 -23.88
C SER A 280 9.15 -1.47 -25.21
N ARG A 281 8.50 -0.40 -25.67
CA ARG A 281 7.85 -0.35 -27.00
C ARG A 281 8.79 -0.69 -28.16
N PHE A 282 10.08 -0.34 -28.07
CA PHE A 282 11.05 -0.68 -29.10
C PHE A 282 11.38 -2.17 -29.10
N ILE A 283 11.31 -2.84 -27.95
CA ILE A 283 11.52 -4.28 -27.84
C ILE A 283 10.28 -5.02 -28.37
N ILE A 284 9.07 -4.59 -27.99
CA ILE A 284 7.80 -5.24 -28.37
C ILE A 284 7.41 -4.96 -29.83
N GLY A 285 7.77 -3.79 -30.38
CA GLY A 285 7.46 -3.38 -31.74
C GLY A 285 5.96 -3.21 -32.01
N ASP A 286 5.53 -3.46 -33.25
CA ASP A 286 4.14 -3.27 -33.70
C ASP A 286 3.11 -4.12 -32.94
N THR A 287 3.56 -5.23 -32.34
CA THR A 287 2.73 -6.08 -31.50
C THR A 287 2.24 -5.34 -30.25
N PHE A 288 2.90 -4.26 -29.83
CA PHE A 288 2.48 -3.42 -28.71
C PHE A 288 1.05 -2.92 -28.91
N SER A 289 0.77 -2.34 -30.08
CA SER A 289 -0.55 -1.79 -30.42
C SER A 289 -1.63 -2.87 -30.51
N LYS A 290 -1.29 -4.05 -31.05
CA LYS A 290 -2.23 -5.17 -31.15
C LYS A 290 -2.52 -5.81 -29.79
N LEU A 291 -1.49 -5.98 -28.96
CA LEU A 291 -1.63 -6.49 -27.59
C LEU A 291 -2.53 -5.55 -26.78
N ARG A 292 -2.31 -4.24 -26.90
CA ARG A 292 -3.18 -3.21 -26.34
C ARG A 292 -4.63 -3.36 -26.77
N GLN A 293 -4.90 -3.50 -28.06
CA GLN A 293 -6.26 -3.72 -28.57
C GLN A 293 -6.90 -4.99 -28.00
N ASN A 294 -6.16 -6.10 -27.91
CA ASN A 294 -6.68 -7.34 -27.37
C ASN A 294 -6.94 -7.27 -25.86
N MET A 295 -6.10 -6.55 -25.10
CA MET A 295 -6.35 -6.28 -23.68
C MET A 295 -7.60 -5.43 -23.50
N LEU A 296 -7.82 -4.42 -24.35
CA LEU A 296 -9.06 -3.63 -24.33
C LEU A 296 -10.28 -4.47 -24.66
N TRP A 297 -10.17 -5.38 -25.63
CA TRP A 297 -11.27 -6.29 -25.95
C TRP A 297 -11.54 -7.26 -24.79
N LEU A 298 -10.50 -7.84 -24.19
CA LEU A 298 -10.68 -8.71 -23.03
C LEU A 298 -11.32 -7.95 -21.88
N PHE A 299 -10.79 -6.80 -21.46
CA PHE A 299 -11.25 -6.12 -20.25
C PHE A 299 -12.52 -5.31 -20.46
N PHE A 300 -12.68 -4.64 -21.60
CA PHE A 300 -13.77 -3.69 -21.82
C PHE A 300 -14.69 -4.10 -22.97
N ASP A 301 -14.60 -5.32 -23.50
CA ASP A 301 -15.41 -5.76 -24.65
C ASP A 301 -15.34 -4.80 -25.86
N VAL A 302 -14.26 -4.02 -25.99
CA VAL A 302 -14.05 -3.09 -27.10
C VAL A 302 -13.59 -3.88 -28.32
N TRP A 303 -14.49 -4.07 -29.27
CA TRP A 303 -14.16 -4.78 -30.51
C TRP A 303 -13.10 -4.01 -31.32
N PRO A 304 -12.14 -4.70 -31.99
CA PRO A 304 -11.10 -4.03 -32.78
C PRO A 304 -11.65 -3.02 -33.81
N LYS A 305 -12.75 -3.35 -34.50
CA LYS A 305 -13.41 -2.42 -35.45
C LYS A 305 -14.03 -1.20 -34.77
N ALA A 306 -14.50 -1.33 -33.53
CA ALA A 306 -15.05 -0.19 -32.77
C ALA A 306 -13.93 0.78 -32.36
N TYR A 307 -12.76 0.22 -32.00
CA TYR A 307 -11.54 0.99 -31.77
C TYR A 307 -11.08 1.76 -33.03
N GLU A 308 -11.02 1.07 -34.19
CA GLU A 308 -10.63 1.69 -35.47
C GLU A 308 -11.56 2.83 -35.91
N GLN A 309 -12.84 2.77 -35.53
CA GLN A 309 -13.85 3.77 -35.86
C GLN A 309 -13.97 4.89 -34.82
N GLY A 310 -13.18 4.86 -33.73
CA GLY A 310 -13.27 5.83 -32.62
C GLY A 310 -14.59 5.78 -31.85
N LYS A 311 -15.39 4.72 -32.03
CA LYS A 311 -16.71 4.54 -31.40
C LYS A 311 -16.58 3.55 -30.24
N MET A 312 -16.03 4.02 -29.12
CA MET A 312 -15.90 3.17 -27.94
C MET A 312 -17.29 2.85 -27.38
N PRO A 313 -17.66 1.56 -27.22
CA PRO A 313 -18.94 1.19 -26.64
C PRO A 313 -18.99 1.54 -25.15
N SER A 314 -20.13 2.05 -24.69
CA SER A 314 -20.40 2.23 -23.26
C SER A 314 -20.52 0.88 -22.56
N GLN A 315 -19.90 0.70 -21.40
CA GLN A 315 -20.09 -0.52 -20.61
C GLN A 315 -21.52 -0.59 -20.06
N ARG A 316 -22.20 -1.74 -20.18
CA ARG A 316 -23.59 -1.91 -19.72
C ARG A 316 -23.76 -2.79 -18.48
N THR A 317 -22.79 -3.65 -18.15
CA THR A 317 -22.98 -4.66 -17.07
C THR A 317 -21.69 -4.98 -16.30
N VAL A 318 -21.78 -5.00 -14.96
CA VAL A 318 -20.64 -5.13 -14.03
C VAL A 318 -20.13 -6.57 -13.87
N SER A 319 -20.99 -7.58 -14.02
CA SER A 319 -20.68 -8.96 -13.62
C SER A 319 -19.61 -9.65 -14.47
N ALA A 320 -19.68 -9.52 -15.80
CA ALA A 320 -18.66 -10.07 -16.71
C ALA A 320 -17.33 -9.31 -16.61
N LEU A 321 -17.39 -8.03 -16.28
CA LEU A 321 -16.27 -7.12 -16.12
C LEU A 321 -15.47 -7.45 -14.85
N ARG A 322 -16.17 -7.70 -13.72
CA ARG A 322 -15.61 -8.13 -12.43
C ARG A 322 -14.78 -9.40 -12.54
N HIS A 323 -15.29 -10.42 -13.23
CA HIS A 323 -14.54 -11.67 -13.44
C HIS A 323 -13.23 -11.43 -14.22
N ARG A 324 -13.25 -10.57 -15.23
CA ARG A 324 -12.07 -10.28 -16.07
C ARG A 324 -11.08 -9.37 -15.36
N MET A 325 -11.53 -8.39 -14.60
CA MET A 325 -10.65 -7.57 -13.76
C MET A 325 -9.91 -8.39 -12.71
N ASN A 326 -10.55 -9.45 -12.17
CA ASN A 326 -9.87 -10.35 -11.24
C ASN A 326 -8.64 -11.03 -11.85
N ILE A 327 -8.58 -11.17 -13.18
CA ILE A 327 -7.43 -11.73 -13.90
C ILE A 327 -6.20 -10.82 -13.79
N LEU A 328 -6.39 -9.49 -13.77
CA LEU A 328 -5.28 -8.51 -13.66
C LEU A 328 -4.48 -8.72 -12.37
N PHE A 329 -5.15 -9.05 -11.26
CA PHE A 329 -4.48 -9.24 -9.98
C PHE A 329 -3.45 -10.36 -9.94
N ASN A 330 -3.65 -11.40 -10.75
CA ASN A 330 -2.73 -12.53 -10.79
C ASN A 330 -1.61 -12.32 -11.82
N LEU A 331 -1.59 -11.18 -12.51
CA LEU A 331 -0.73 -10.89 -13.66
C LEU A 331 -0.20 -9.43 -13.56
N PRO A 332 0.83 -9.19 -12.73
CA PRO A 332 1.28 -7.85 -12.36
C PRO A 332 1.88 -7.06 -13.53
N HIS A 333 2.53 -7.72 -14.49
CA HIS A 333 3.14 -7.05 -15.65
C HIS A 333 2.10 -6.67 -16.69
N ILE A 334 1.06 -7.49 -16.85
CA ILE A 334 -0.13 -7.13 -17.64
C ILE A 334 -0.88 -5.97 -16.97
N THR A 335 -1.02 -6.00 -15.64
CA THR A 335 -1.60 -4.88 -14.89
C THR A 335 -0.85 -3.58 -15.12
N ARG A 336 0.49 -3.61 -14.98
CA ARG A 336 1.34 -2.46 -15.28
C ARG A 336 1.19 -1.99 -16.72
N PHE A 337 1.12 -2.92 -17.68
CA PHE A 337 0.88 -2.59 -19.08
C PHE A 337 -0.47 -1.88 -19.27
N CYS A 338 -1.53 -2.33 -18.60
CA CYS A 338 -2.87 -1.76 -18.71
C CYS A 338 -3.04 -0.39 -18.03
N ARG A 339 -2.09 0.07 -17.19
CA ARG A 339 -2.11 1.45 -16.65
C ARG A 339 -2.07 2.51 -17.73
N GLU A 340 -1.54 2.19 -18.92
CA GLU A 340 -1.57 3.14 -20.04
C GLU A 340 -3.01 3.52 -20.46
N PHE A 341 -4.03 2.72 -20.10
CA PHE A 341 -5.42 2.99 -20.45
C PHE A 341 -5.98 4.22 -19.72
N THR A 342 -5.54 4.48 -18.49
CA THR A 342 -5.96 5.71 -17.78
C THR A 342 -5.29 6.94 -18.38
N GLN A 343 -4.07 6.80 -18.87
CA GLN A 343 -3.25 7.90 -19.41
C GLN A 343 -3.61 8.28 -20.85
N ASN A 344 -4.06 7.33 -21.66
CA ASN A 344 -4.38 7.57 -23.06
C ASN A 344 -5.82 8.09 -23.25
N PRO A 345 -6.03 9.28 -23.83
CA PRO A 345 -7.36 9.87 -24.05
C PRO A 345 -8.35 8.95 -24.77
N ALA A 346 -7.87 8.11 -25.69
CA ALA A 346 -8.72 7.21 -26.48
C ALA A 346 -9.43 6.14 -25.62
N PHE A 347 -8.94 5.86 -24.42
CA PHE A 347 -9.43 4.80 -23.54
C PHE A 347 -10.08 5.30 -22.25
N GLN A 348 -10.17 6.63 -22.08
CA GLN A 348 -10.74 7.21 -20.87
C GLN A 348 -12.21 6.82 -20.70
N THR A 349 -13.02 6.83 -21.75
CA THR A 349 -14.44 6.49 -21.68
C THR A 349 -14.71 5.09 -21.10
N PRO A 350 -14.17 3.98 -21.65
CA PRO A 350 -14.45 2.65 -21.09
C PRO A 350 -13.89 2.46 -19.67
N VAL A 351 -12.77 3.11 -19.34
CA VAL A 351 -12.19 3.07 -17.99
C VAL A 351 -13.08 3.82 -17.00
N ASN A 352 -13.56 5.02 -17.36
CA ASN A 352 -14.46 5.81 -16.53
C ASN A 352 -15.80 5.10 -16.33
N ASP A 353 -16.36 4.50 -17.39
CA ASP A 353 -17.58 3.71 -17.30
C ASP A 353 -17.45 2.54 -16.32
N LEU A 354 -16.29 1.85 -16.33
CA LEU A 354 -16.00 0.80 -15.36
C LEU A 354 -16.07 1.32 -13.92
N PHE A 355 -15.35 2.40 -13.60
CA PHE A 355 -15.35 2.93 -12.25
C PHE A 355 -16.74 3.44 -11.85
N ARG A 356 -17.44 4.14 -12.74
CA ARG A 356 -18.83 4.55 -12.53
C ARG A 356 -19.73 3.37 -12.21
N LEU A 357 -19.58 2.25 -12.92
CA LEU A 357 -20.33 1.02 -12.67
C LEU A 357 -19.98 0.36 -11.32
N LEU A 358 -18.71 0.33 -10.94
CA LEU A 358 -18.27 -0.19 -9.64
C LEU A 358 -18.81 0.66 -8.49
N PHE A 359 -18.70 1.99 -8.59
CA PHE A 359 -19.21 2.92 -7.58
C PHE A 359 -20.73 2.89 -7.48
N LYS A 360 -21.44 2.78 -8.61
CA LYS A 360 -22.90 2.58 -8.61
C LYS A 360 -23.29 1.27 -7.93
N ALA A 361 -22.54 0.19 -8.15
CA ALA A 361 -22.75 -1.08 -7.46
C ALA A 361 -22.50 -0.96 -5.95
N LEU A 362 -21.46 -0.24 -5.52
CA LEU A 362 -21.20 0.09 -4.12
C LEU A 362 -22.36 0.86 -3.49
N VAL A 363 -22.84 1.93 -4.15
CA VAL A 363 -23.99 2.73 -3.69
C VAL A 363 -25.23 1.86 -3.56
N ASN A 364 -25.49 0.98 -4.53
CA ASN A 364 -26.59 0.03 -4.44
C ASN A 364 -26.44 -0.91 -3.26
N ASN A 365 -25.25 -1.49 -3.04
CA ASN A 365 -24.99 -2.37 -1.89
C ASN A 365 -25.23 -1.64 -0.57
N ILE A 366 -24.72 -0.40 -0.42
CA ILE A 366 -24.94 0.46 0.76
C ILE A 366 -26.44 0.69 0.99
N ASN A 367 -27.19 1.00 -0.06
CA ASN A 367 -28.63 1.28 0.03
C ASN A 367 -29.48 0.04 0.39
N HIS A 368 -28.99 -1.17 0.13
CA HIS A 368 -29.66 -2.43 0.46
C HIS A 368 -29.23 -3.01 1.82
N VAL A 369 -28.31 -2.36 2.54
CA VAL A 369 -27.94 -2.79 3.89
C VAL A 369 -29.16 -2.64 4.81
N SER A 370 -29.72 -3.77 5.21
CA SER A 370 -30.69 -3.87 6.30
C SER A 370 -29.98 -4.49 7.51
N ILE A 371 -29.81 -3.70 8.57
CA ILE A 371 -29.29 -4.20 9.84
C ILE A 371 -30.50 -4.42 10.74
N GLU A 372 -30.81 -5.68 11.03
CA GLU A 372 -31.82 -6.04 12.04
C GLU A 372 -31.19 -5.99 13.44
N GLU A 373 -31.99 -5.67 14.46
CA GLU A 373 -31.57 -5.64 15.86
C GLU A 373 -30.91 -6.99 16.26
N ASN A 374 -29.72 -6.93 16.87
CA ASN A 374 -28.87 -8.06 17.32
C ASN A 374 -27.98 -8.78 16.27
N ASN A 375 -27.85 -8.28 15.04
CA ASN A 375 -26.93 -8.87 14.05
C ASN A 375 -25.91 -7.83 13.52
N ASN A 376 -24.90 -7.54 14.34
CA ASN A 376 -23.99 -6.39 14.21
C ASN A 376 -23.17 -6.29 12.90
N SER A 377 -23.22 -7.25 11.98
CA SER A 377 -22.46 -7.18 10.71
C SER A 377 -23.08 -7.89 9.50
N ALA A 378 -24.22 -8.57 9.65
CA ALA A 378 -24.73 -9.51 8.66
C ALA A 378 -25.04 -8.88 7.27
N GLY A 379 -25.27 -7.56 7.22
CA GLY A 379 -25.56 -6.82 5.98
C GLY A 379 -24.37 -6.13 5.30
N LEU A 380 -23.19 -6.06 5.93
CA LEU A 380 -22.06 -5.23 5.45
C LEU A 380 -21.08 -5.95 4.52
N GLY A 381 -21.06 -7.29 4.53
CA GLY A 381 -20.14 -8.08 3.69
C GLY A 381 -20.14 -7.72 2.19
N PRO A 382 -21.31 -7.48 1.55
CA PRO A 382 -21.37 -7.01 0.17
C PRO A 382 -20.76 -5.60 -0.05
N VAL A 383 -20.81 -4.73 0.95
CA VAL A 383 -20.20 -3.39 0.92
C VAL A 383 -18.69 -3.51 1.03
N GLU A 384 -18.19 -4.29 1.99
CA GLU A 384 -16.76 -4.57 2.18
C GLU A 384 -16.14 -5.18 0.92
N SER A 385 -16.79 -6.18 0.34
CA SER A 385 -16.34 -6.81 -0.91
C SER A 385 -16.26 -5.80 -2.05
N ALA A 386 -17.25 -4.92 -2.19
CA ALA A 386 -17.25 -3.89 -3.23
C ALA A 386 -16.14 -2.84 -3.00
N LEU A 387 -15.93 -2.40 -1.76
CA LEU A 387 -14.86 -1.46 -1.41
C LEU A 387 -13.48 -2.04 -1.71
N PHE A 388 -13.24 -3.30 -1.33
CA PHE A 388 -12.00 -4.00 -1.63
C PHE A 388 -11.74 -4.10 -3.14
N GLU A 389 -12.78 -4.38 -3.93
CA GLU A 389 -12.65 -4.44 -5.38
C GLU A 389 -12.34 -3.10 -6.02
N ILE A 390 -13.00 -2.03 -5.58
CA ILE A 390 -12.74 -0.69 -6.10
C ILE A 390 -11.33 -0.25 -5.74
N ARG A 391 -10.91 -0.44 -4.49
CA ARG A 391 -9.55 -0.14 -4.04
C ARG A 391 -8.53 -0.80 -4.94
N ARG A 392 -8.69 -2.11 -5.16
CA ARG A 392 -7.78 -2.87 -6.00
C ARG A 392 -7.81 -2.44 -7.47
N ALA A 393 -8.98 -2.07 -8.00
CA ALA A 393 -9.10 -1.53 -9.34
C ALA A 393 -8.35 -0.20 -9.49
N ILE A 394 -8.47 0.69 -8.50
CA ILE A 394 -7.75 1.96 -8.45
C ILE A 394 -6.24 1.70 -8.42
N GLU A 395 -5.74 0.84 -7.52
CA GLU A 395 -4.32 0.49 -7.40
C GLU A 395 -3.75 -0.11 -8.70
N ASN A 396 -4.55 -0.91 -9.40
CA ASN A 396 -4.16 -1.55 -10.64
C ASN A 396 -4.08 -0.58 -11.82
N PHE A 397 -5.13 0.21 -12.03
CA PHE A 397 -5.26 1.09 -13.19
C PHE A 397 -4.63 2.47 -12.99
N ASP A 398 -4.22 2.81 -11.76
CA ASP A 398 -3.65 4.12 -11.41
C ASP A 398 -4.62 5.26 -11.78
N LEU A 399 -5.86 5.14 -11.30
CA LEU A 399 -6.91 6.10 -11.62
C LEU A 399 -6.70 7.41 -10.84
N HIS A 400 -6.61 8.52 -11.57
CA HIS A 400 -6.50 9.84 -10.96
C HIS A 400 -7.78 10.27 -10.22
N GLU A 401 -7.61 10.83 -9.02
CA GLU A 401 -8.70 11.23 -8.11
C GLU A 401 -9.72 12.20 -8.72
N SER A 402 -9.25 13.12 -9.58
CA SER A 402 -10.11 14.12 -10.22
C SER A 402 -11.23 13.52 -11.08
N ARG A 403 -11.15 12.22 -11.40
CA ARG A 403 -12.14 11.50 -12.21
C ARG A 403 -13.31 10.94 -11.41
N LEU A 404 -13.30 11.05 -10.09
CA LEU A 404 -14.28 10.42 -9.19
C LEU A 404 -15.23 11.42 -8.51
N THR A 405 -15.40 12.62 -9.06
CA THR A 405 -16.13 13.71 -8.37
C THR A 405 -17.60 13.36 -8.11
N ASP A 406 -18.30 12.83 -9.12
CA ASP A 406 -19.72 12.47 -8.99
C ASP A 406 -19.88 11.20 -8.15
N GLU A 407 -19.01 10.21 -8.36
CA GLU A 407 -18.98 8.96 -7.60
C GLU A 407 -18.74 9.21 -6.10
N LYS A 408 -17.80 10.10 -5.75
CA LYS A 408 -17.53 10.54 -4.36
C LYS A 408 -18.80 11.08 -3.72
N LYS A 409 -19.53 11.95 -4.44
CA LYS A 409 -20.77 12.57 -3.94
C LYS A 409 -21.89 11.55 -3.73
N GLU A 410 -22.05 10.59 -4.64
CA GLU A 410 -23.06 9.52 -4.53
C GLU A 410 -22.76 8.60 -3.33
N VAL A 411 -21.51 8.14 -3.19
CA VAL A 411 -21.09 7.30 -2.05
C VAL A 411 -21.26 8.04 -0.73
N LYS A 412 -20.83 9.30 -0.65
CA LYS A 412 -21.03 10.16 0.52
C LYS A 412 -22.49 10.19 0.95
N THR A 413 -23.40 10.42 0.00
CA THR A 413 -24.85 10.52 0.27
C THR A 413 -25.41 9.19 0.76
N ALA A 414 -25.06 8.09 0.09
CA ALA A 414 -25.53 6.75 0.47
C ALA A 414 -25.02 6.34 1.86
N TYR A 415 -23.74 6.60 2.17
CA TYR A 415 -23.14 6.20 3.43
C TYR A 415 -23.62 7.03 4.63
N ILE A 416 -23.89 8.33 4.44
CA ILE A 416 -24.56 9.16 5.46
C ILE A 416 -25.98 8.65 5.71
N SER A 417 -26.72 8.32 4.66
CA SER A 417 -28.07 7.74 4.78
C SER A 417 -28.06 6.41 5.53
N LEU A 418 -27.10 5.52 5.26
CA LEU A 418 -26.89 4.29 6.01
C LEU A 418 -26.65 4.59 7.49
N SER A 419 -25.73 5.52 7.78
CA SER A 419 -25.41 5.94 9.14
C SER A 419 -26.66 6.42 9.91
N TYR A 420 -27.60 7.11 9.28
CA TYR A 420 -28.86 7.52 9.92
C TYR A 420 -29.82 6.37 10.21
N LYS A 421 -29.90 5.37 9.33
CA LYS A 421 -30.86 4.26 9.45
C LYS A 421 -30.41 3.16 10.40
N THR A 422 -29.11 3.01 10.62
CA THR A 422 -28.57 2.00 11.55
C THR A 422 -28.98 2.32 12.99
N ASP A 423 -29.19 1.31 13.83
CA ASP A 423 -29.44 1.51 15.25
C ASP A 423 -28.16 1.93 16.02
N VAL A 424 -28.25 2.16 17.32
CA VAL A 424 -27.12 2.59 18.16
C VAL A 424 -26.13 1.47 18.40
N GLU A 425 -26.58 0.22 18.46
CA GLU A 425 -25.77 -0.94 18.85
C GLU A 425 -24.94 -1.45 17.66
N SER A 426 -25.42 -1.22 16.44
CA SER A 426 -24.75 -1.62 15.19
C SER A 426 -23.97 -0.49 14.49
N ILE A 427 -23.99 0.75 14.99
CA ILE A 427 -23.37 1.90 14.32
C ILE A 427 -21.85 1.76 14.18
N ASP A 428 -21.19 1.09 15.13
CA ASP A 428 -19.74 0.85 15.12
C ASP A 428 -19.32 0.09 13.85
N ALA A 429 -20.05 -0.97 13.50
CA ALA A 429 -19.76 -1.77 12.32
C ALA A 429 -19.83 -0.95 11.02
N VAL A 430 -20.82 -0.05 10.90
CA VAL A 430 -20.91 0.86 9.76
C VAL A 430 -19.70 1.80 9.73
N LEU A 431 -19.37 2.42 10.86
CA LEU A 431 -18.30 3.42 10.96
C LEU A 431 -16.90 2.84 10.78
N ASN A 432 -16.69 1.56 11.06
CA ASN A 432 -15.44 0.85 10.76
C ASN A 432 -15.11 0.83 9.24
N LEU A 433 -16.09 1.06 8.36
CA LEU A 433 -15.87 1.20 6.92
C LEU A 433 -15.45 2.61 6.48
N CYS A 434 -15.52 3.61 7.37
CA CYS A 434 -15.31 5.03 7.01
C CYS A 434 -13.94 5.27 6.38
N ASP A 435 -12.87 4.70 6.96
CA ASP A 435 -11.51 4.88 6.45
C ASP A 435 -11.35 4.27 5.05
N MET A 436 -11.92 3.08 4.82
CA MET A 436 -11.88 2.42 3.52
C MET A 436 -12.72 3.18 2.48
N ILE A 437 -13.85 3.76 2.86
CA ILE A 437 -14.64 4.64 1.97
C ILE A 437 -13.84 5.89 1.60
N CYS A 438 -13.19 6.54 2.58
CA CYS A 438 -12.37 7.72 2.33
C CYS A 438 -11.18 7.38 1.41
N GLU A 439 -10.53 6.24 1.63
CA GLU A 439 -9.44 5.74 0.78
C GLU A 439 -9.91 5.51 -0.66
N VAL A 440 -10.98 4.72 -0.84
CA VAL A 440 -11.52 4.35 -2.15
C VAL A 440 -12.06 5.54 -2.94
N THR A 441 -12.62 6.54 -2.28
CA THR A 441 -13.14 7.76 -2.92
C THR A 441 -12.07 8.85 -3.08
N HIS A 442 -10.81 8.59 -2.68
CA HIS A 442 -9.74 9.58 -2.64
C HIS A 442 -10.13 10.87 -1.89
N ASP A 443 -10.83 10.73 -0.76
CA ASP A 443 -11.29 11.85 0.09
C ASP A 443 -10.13 12.49 0.89
N LYS A 444 -9.13 13.03 0.20
CA LYS A 444 -7.92 13.63 0.81
C LYS A 444 -8.25 14.84 1.69
N ASP A 445 -9.28 15.59 1.34
CA ASP A 445 -9.82 16.72 2.10
C ASP A 445 -10.70 16.29 3.28
N ARG A 446 -10.93 14.98 3.45
CA ARG A 446 -11.75 14.38 4.52
C ARG A 446 -13.17 14.94 4.55
N GLU A 447 -13.72 15.35 3.41
CA GLU A 447 -15.05 15.93 3.28
C GLU A 447 -16.14 14.94 3.69
N ILE A 448 -15.97 13.67 3.32
CA ILE A 448 -16.88 12.59 3.72
C ILE A 448 -16.79 12.38 5.22
N MET A 449 -15.59 12.34 5.79
CA MET A 449 -15.38 12.21 7.24
C MET A 449 -16.02 13.36 8.02
N VAL A 450 -15.88 14.61 7.56
CA VAL A 450 -16.52 15.79 8.18
C VAL A 450 -18.04 15.67 8.13
N SER A 451 -18.58 15.17 7.02
CA SER A 451 -20.03 15.03 6.85
C SER A 451 -20.61 13.88 7.69
N ILE A 452 -19.88 12.77 7.81
CA ILE A 452 -20.23 11.67 8.75
C ILE A 452 -20.23 12.20 10.18
N ARG A 453 -19.20 12.96 10.57
CA ARG A 453 -19.10 13.57 11.89
C ARG A 453 -20.29 14.47 12.22
N ALA A 454 -20.71 15.31 11.28
CA ALA A 454 -21.92 16.12 11.43
C ALA A 454 -23.18 15.25 11.55
N ALA A 455 -23.30 14.20 10.73
CA ALA A 455 -24.41 13.27 10.79
C ALA A 455 -24.50 12.50 12.12
N LEU A 456 -23.35 12.06 12.67
CA LEU A 456 -23.29 11.40 13.98
C LEU A 456 -23.74 12.30 15.13
N MET A 457 -23.41 13.60 15.07
CA MET A 457 -23.87 14.58 16.05
C MET A 457 -25.38 14.76 16.01
N GLU A 458 -25.93 14.94 14.81
CA GLU A 458 -27.37 15.10 14.62
C GLU A 458 -28.13 13.81 15.01
N LYS A 459 -27.64 12.64 14.60
CA LYS A 459 -28.22 11.35 14.98
C LYS A 459 -28.17 11.12 16.50
N SER A 460 -27.07 11.49 17.15
CA SER A 460 -26.96 11.41 18.61
C SER A 460 -28.08 12.21 19.29
N PHE A 461 -28.40 13.41 18.78
CA PHE A 461 -29.53 14.18 19.30
C PHE A 461 -30.87 13.48 19.05
N PHE A 462 -31.11 12.95 17.84
CA PHE A 462 -32.38 12.28 17.53
C PHE A 462 -32.63 11.03 18.38
N THR A 463 -31.61 10.21 18.62
CA THR A 463 -31.74 9.03 19.51
C THR A 463 -32.06 9.42 20.95
N LEU A 464 -31.55 10.56 21.43
CA LEU A 464 -31.93 11.11 22.73
C LEU A 464 -33.38 11.60 22.73
N ALA A 465 -33.85 12.18 21.63
CA ALA A 465 -35.23 12.64 21.50
C ALA A 465 -36.25 11.50 21.40
N GLU A 466 -35.93 10.43 20.68
CA GLU A 466 -36.72 9.20 20.65
C GLU A 466 -36.82 8.57 22.03
N TYR A 467 -35.70 8.46 22.74
CA TYR A 467 -35.69 7.95 24.11
C TYR A 467 -36.46 8.86 25.08
N ALA A 468 -36.34 10.19 24.95
CA ALA A 468 -37.09 11.13 25.76
C ALA A 468 -38.62 11.03 25.56
N ALA A 469 -39.08 10.52 24.41
CA ALA A 469 -40.50 10.26 24.18
C ALA A 469 -41.01 9.02 24.93
N GLN A 470 -40.11 8.11 25.33
CA GLN A 470 -40.43 6.94 26.14
C GLN A 470 -40.58 7.39 27.61
N LYS A 471 -41.71 7.05 28.26
CA LYS A 471 -41.96 7.41 29.68
C LYS A 471 -41.13 6.54 30.63
N VAL A 472 -39.84 6.81 30.76
CA VAL A 472 -38.89 5.98 31.53
C VAL A 472 -38.72 6.48 32.98
N ALA A 473 -38.42 5.55 33.89
CA ALA A 473 -38.17 5.85 35.30
C ALA A 473 -36.93 6.76 35.49
N PRO A 474 -36.98 7.78 36.36
CA PRO A 474 -35.89 8.76 36.53
C PRO A 474 -34.50 8.18 36.82
N LYS A 475 -34.44 7.02 37.48
CA LYS A 475 -33.20 6.34 37.86
C LYS A 475 -32.38 5.83 36.66
N ASP A 476 -33.03 5.55 35.52
CA ASP A 476 -32.40 4.94 34.35
C ASP A 476 -32.01 5.98 33.29
N VAL A 477 -32.46 7.24 33.44
CA VAL A 477 -32.33 8.29 32.41
C VAL A 477 -30.88 8.75 32.20
N ILE A 478 -30.13 9.03 33.27
CA ILE A 478 -28.73 9.51 33.15
C ILE A 478 -27.78 8.45 32.57
N PRO A 479 -27.83 7.17 33.01
CA PRO A 479 -27.06 6.10 32.37
C PRO A 479 -27.35 5.99 30.87
N GLU A 480 -28.61 6.11 30.47
CA GLU A 480 -29.05 5.88 29.09
C GLU A 480 -28.76 7.07 28.15
N ILE A 481 -28.79 8.30 28.69
CA ILE A 481 -28.22 9.50 28.04
C ILE A 481 -26.71 9.31 27.81
N SER A 482 -26.01 8.80 28.83
CA SER A 482 -24.56 8.57 28.74
C SER A 482 -24.23 7.50 27.70
N LYS A 483 -24.96 6.38 27.69
CA LYS A 483 -24.83 5.31 26.69
C LYS A 483 -24.95 5.88 25.28
N ARG A 484 -26.02 6.63 24.98
CA ARG A 484 -26.26 7.23 23.66
C ARG A 484 -25.19 8.22 23.25
N LEU A 485 -24.87 9.21 24.10
CA LEU A 485 -23.84 10.20 23.77
C LEU A 485 -22.49 9.52 23.53
N HIS A 486 -22.12 8.57 24.37
CA HIS A 486 -20.84 7.87 24.25
C HIS A 486 -20.76 6.99 23.01
N ALA A 487 -21.84 6.28 22.65
CA ALA A 487 -21.90 5.43 21.47
C ALA A 487 -21.53 6.17 20.17
N PHE A 488 -21.83 7.47 20.07
CA PHE A 488 -21.41 8.29 18.93
C PHE A 488 -20.08 9.00 19.16
N ALA A 489 -19.80 9.44 20.39
CA ALA A 489 -18.58 10.17 20.73
C ALA A 489 -17.30 9.36 20.47
N VAL A 490 -17.32 8.04 20.70
CA VAL A 490 -16.14 7.18 20.52
C VAL A 490 -15.59 7.18 19.09
N HIS A 491 -16.45 7.43 18.11
CA HIS A 491 -16.09 7.50 16.69
C HIS A 491 -15.71 8.92 16.22
N TYR A 492 -15.79 9.90 17.10
CA TYR A 492 -15.44 11.28 16.82
C TYR A 492 -14.07 11.59 17.44
N ARG A 493 -12.98 11.45 16.67
CA ARG A 493 -11.62 11.68 17.22
C ARG A 493 -11.14 13.12 16.98
N PRO A 494 -10.74 13.87 18.04
CA PRO A 494 -10.77 13.49 19.46
C PRO A 494 -12.16 13.64 20.10
N GLN A 495 -12.52 12.75 21.05
CA GLN A 495 -13.89 12.66 21.62
C GLN A 495 -14.37 13.95 22.28
N ARG A 496 -13.45 14.74 22.86
CA ARG A 496 -13.76 16.06 23.43
C ARG A 496 -14.41 17.02 22.43
N GLU A 497 -14.05 16.94 21.15
CA GLU A 497 -14.63 17.81 20.12
C GLU A 497 -16.09 17.46 19.84
N PHE A 498 -16.45 16.17 19.96
CA PHE A 498 -17.85 15.76 19.89
C PHE A 498 -18.68 16.44 20.97
N TYR A 499 -18.28 16.29 22.23
CA TYR A 499 -19.02 16.87 23.36
C TYR A 499 -19.05 18.39 23.29
N ARG A 500 -17.94 19.04 22.93
CA ARG A 500 -17.86 20.50 22.77
C ARG A 500 -18.85 21.00 21.72
N ILE A 501 -18.79 20.45 20.51
CA ILE A 501 -19.66 20.88 19.40
C ILE A 501 -21.12 20.49 19.66
N PHE A 502 -21.38 19.32 20.26
CA PHE A 502 -22.73 18.92 20.65
C PHE A 502 -23.33 19.90 21.66
N PHE A 503 -22.57 20.28 22.69
CA PHE A 503 -23.00 21.24 23.69
C PHE A 503 -23.22 22.63 23.09
N ASP A 504 -22.26 23.10 22.28
CA ASP A 504 -22.36 24.36 21.55
C ASP A 504 -23.61 24.42 20.67
N THR A 505 -23.83 23.39 19.87
CA THR A 505 -24.84 23.38 18.81
C THR A 505 -26.24 23.13 19.38
N TYR A 506 -26.36 22.16 20.30
CA TYR A 506 -27.67 21.66 20.72
C TYR A 506 -28.09 22.08 22.13
N VAL A 507 -27.21 22.66 22.95
CA VAL A 507 -27.54 23.03 24.34
C VAL A 507 -27.54 24.54 24.54
N ILE A 508 -26.49 25.25 24.09
CA ILE A 508 -26.32 26.68 24.38
C ILE A 508 -26.57 27.61 23.19
N SER A 509 -26.65 27.09 21.96
CA SER A 509 -26.94 27.92 20.79
C SER A 509 -28.31 28.61 20.92
N LYS A 510 -28.51 29.69 20.16
CA LYS A 510 -29.84 30.30 20.10
C LYS A 510 -30.80 29.32 19.42
N PRO A 511 -31.93 28.95 20.06
CA PRO A 511 -32.87 28.01 19.48
C PRO A 511 -33.44 28.57 18.17
N ARG A 512 -33.47 27.74 17.13
CA ARG A 512 -34.07 28.08 15.83
C ARG A 512 -35.23 27.14 15.51
N PRO A 513 -36.27 27.61 14.82
CA PRO A 513 -37.36 26.74 14.36
C PRO A 513 -36.80 25.56 13.56
N ASN A 514 -37.35 24.36 13.77
CA ASN A 514 -37.01 23.11 13.07
C ASN A 514 -35.56 22.60 13.23
N VAL A 515 -34.68 23.31 13.94
CA VAL A 515 -33.32 22.83 14.28
C VAL A 515 -33.36 22.05 15.61
N PRO A 516 -32.68 20.89 15.72
CA PRO A 516 -32.57 20.17 16.99
C PRO A 516 -31.99 21.07 18.10
N HIS A 517 -32.61 21.08 19.28
CA HIS A 517 -32.14 21.89 20.40
C HIS A 517 -32.71 21.38 21.72
N TYR A 518 -31.93 21.51 22.79
CA TYR A 518 -32.25 21.11 24.16
C TYR A 518 -33.60 21.64 24.66
N THR A 519 -33.99 22.84 24.23
CA THR A 519 -35.29 23.44 24.58
C THR A 519 -36.49 22.60 24.12
N ARG A 520 -36.32 21.70 23.14
CA ARG A 520 -37.36 20.73 22.78
C ARG A 520 -37.69 19.82 23.96
N PHE A 521 -36.68 19.34 24.69
CA PHE A 521 -36.87 18.51 25.88
C PHE A 521 -37.51 19.28 27.03
N LEU A 522 -37.21 20.57 27.19
CA LEU A 522 -37.88 21.40 28.20
C LEU A 522 -39.39 21.44 28.03
N ILE A 523 -39.86 21.46 26.78
CA ILE A 523 -41.27 21.53 26.43
C ILE A 523 -41.91 20.13 26.51
N SER A 524 -41.23 19.09 26.00
CA SER A 524 -41.81 17.75 25.86
C SER A 524 -41.61 16.82 27.05
N ASN A 525 -40.47 16.91 27.74
CA ASN A 525 -40.09 16.04 28.86
C ASN A 525 -39.08 16.74 29.79
N ARG A 526 -39.59 17.59 30.68
CA ARG A 526 -38.78 18.38 31.61
C ARG A 526 -37.87 17.53 32.54
N PRO A 527 -38.31 16.37 33.09
CA PRO A 527 -37.41 15.47 33.83
C PRO A 527 -36.21 14.99 33.00
N PHE A 528 -36.42 14.66 31.72
CA PHE A 528 -35.33 14.30 30.81
C PHE A 528 -34.38 15.48 30.57
N ALA A 529 -34.93 16.68 30.37
CA ALA A 529 -34.14 17.90 30.21
C ALA A 529 -33.27 18.21 31.45
N GLN A 530 -33.79 17.96 32.65
CA GLN A 530 -33.04 18.09 33.90
C GLN A 530 -31.90 17.06 33.95
N ALA A 531 -32.19 15.79 33.67
CA ALA A 531 -31.19 14.72 33.68
C ALA A 531 -30.06 14.97 32.66
N MET A 532 -30.39 15.52 31.49
CA MET A 532 -29.41 15.90 30.48
C MET A 532 -28.46 16.99 30.98
N LEU A 533 -28.98 18.04 31.64
CA LEU A 533 -28.13 19.08 32.24
C LEU A 533 -27.31 18.55 33.42
N MET A 534 -27.88 17.70 34.28
CA MET A 534 -27.15 17.03 35.36
C MET A 534 -25.96 16.23 34.82
N ARG A 535 -26.13 15.54 33.68
CA ARG A 535 -25.04 14.81 33.04
C ARG A 535 -23.91 15.73 32.57
N PHE A 536 -24.22 16.87 31.97
CA PHE A 536 -23.20 17.83 31.50
C PHE A 536 -22.56 18.64 32.64
N ALA A 537 -23.28 18.83 33.74
CA ALA A 537 -22.84 19.52 34.94
C ALA A 537 -21.91 18.68 35.84
N ASP A 538 -21.85 17.36 35.64
CA ASP A 538 -21.01 16.46 36.42
C ASP A 538 -19.52 16.65 36.09
N TYR A 539 -18.84 17.44 36.91
CA TYR A 539 -17.42 17.74 36.79
C TYR A 539 -16.54 16.48 36.78
N LYS A 540 -16.87 15.46 37.58
CA LYS A 540 -16.04 14.25 37.71
C LYS A 540 -15.94 13.51 36.37
N THR A 541 -17.05 13.46 35.64
CA THR A 541 -17.14 12.71 34.38
C THR A 541 -16.91 13.58 33.15
N MET A 542 -17.22 14.89 33.17
CA MET A 542 -17.14 15.77 32.01
C MET A 542 -15.86 16.61 31.89
N LYS A 543 -15.05 16.74 32.95
CA LYS A 543 -13.81 17.57 32.91
C LYS A 543 -12.82 17.21 31.80
N ASN A 544 -12.83 15.95 31.34
CA ASN A 544 -11.94 15.46 30.28
C ASN A 544 -12.55 15.66 28.86
N PHE A 545 -13.83 16.04 28.77
CA PHE A 545 -14.57 16.13 27.52
C PHE A 545 -15.10 17.54 27.21
N LEU A 546 -15.34 18.36 28.23
CA LEU A 546 -15.81 19.74 28.11
C LEU A 546 -14.90 20.71 28.86
N PRO A 547 -14.72 21.95 28.38
CA PRO A 547 -14.11 23.02 29.15
C PRO A 547 -14.89 23.30 30.45
N GLU A 548 -14.19 23.73 31.51
CA GLU A 548 -14.81 24.06 32.81
C GLU A 548 -15.95 25.07 32.68
N SER A 549 -15.78 26.08 31.83
CA SER A 549 -16.81 27.10 31.55
C SER A 549 -18.11 26.52 31.00
N TYR A 550 -18.07 25.38 30.31
CA TYR A 550 -19.25 24.72 29.76
C TYR A 550 -19.97 23.90 30.83
N ILE A 551 -19.19 23.28 31.73
CA ILE A 551 -19.70 22.56 32.91
C ILE A 551 -20.38 23.55 33.86
N GLU A 552 -19.77 24.71 34.11
CA GLU A 552 -20.38 25.82 34.85
C GLU A 552 -21.65 26.32 34.17
N LYS A 553 -21.64 26.46 32.84
CA LYS A 553 -22.82 26.87 32.09
C LYS A 553 -23.97 25.87 32.22
N ALA A 554 -23.68 24.57 32.20
CA ALA A 554 -24.66 23.51 32.44
C ALA A 554 -25.23 23.59 33.87
N ASN A 555 -24.40 23.85 34.88
CA ASN A 555 -24.84 24.07 36.26
C ASN A 555 -25.77 25.28 36.38
N GLN A 556 -25.44 26.41 35.76
CA GLN A 556 -26.31 27.59 35.74
C GLN A 556 -27.67 27.29 35.10
N LEU A 557 -27.69 26.61 33.95
CA LEU A 557 -28.93 26.22 33.28
C LEU A 557 -29.77 25.25 34.14
N LEU A 558 -29.11 24.37 34.89
CA LEU A 558 -29.76 23.42 35.80
C LEU A 558 -30.40 24.16 36.99
N ASP A 559 -29.68 25.10 37.60
CA ASP A 559 -30.19 25.93 38.69
C ASP A 559 -31.39 26.78 38.26
N ASP A 560 -31.34 27.38 37.07
CA ASP A 560 -32.45 28.14 36.50
C ASP A 560 -33.68 27.25 36.26
N LEU A 561 -33.47 26.03 35.78
CA LEU A 561 -34.53 25.03 35.61
C LEU A 561 -35.19 24.68 36.95
N LEU A 562 -34.38 24.48 38.00
CA LEU A 562 -34.84 24.12 39.35
C LEU A 562 -35.53 25.29 40.07
N LYS A 563 -35.04 26.53 39.90
CA LYS A 563 -35.67 27.74 40.45
C LYS A 563 -37.06 27.97 39.86
N LYS A 564 -37.22 27.79 38.54
CA LYS A 564 -38.55 27.89 37.88
C LYS A 564 -39.57 26.89 38.41
N THR A 565 -39.14 25.74 38.95
CA THR A 565 -40.03 24.75 39.60
C THR A 565 -40.47 25.18 40.99
N ARG A 566 -39.64 25.92 41.74
CA ARG A 566 -39.99 26.42 43.07
C ARG A 566 -41.02 27.55 43.02
N THR A 567 -40.98 28.41 42.00
CA THR A 567 -41.96 29.50 41.83
C THR A 567 -43.37 29.06 41.43
N THR A 568 -43.57 27.82 40.96
CA THR A 568 -44.90 27.28 40.65
C THR A 568 -45.43 26.28 41.70
N ALA A 569 -44.66 25.97 42.75
CA ALA A 569 -45.01 24.93 43.72
C ALA A 569 -45.32 25.45 45.13
N TRP A 570 -45.48 26.76 45.35
CA TRP A 570 -45.89 27.27 46.65
C TRP A 570 -46.67 28.59 46.55
N ASN A 571 -47.97 28.51 46.81
CA ASN A 571 -48.79 29.65 47.24
C ASN A 571 -49.87 29.16 48.22
N PRO A 572 -49.56 28.91 49.51
CA PRO A 572 -50.54 28.57 50.53
C PRO A 572 -51.18 29.86 51.09
N GLY A 573 -51.79 30.66 50.21
CA GLY A 573 -52.30 31.99 50.55
C GLY A 573 -53.24 32.56 49.50
N MET A 574 -54.24 31.78 49.06
CA MET A 574 -55.48 32.29 48.50
C MET A 574 -56.62 31.30 48.83
N GLU A 575 -56.89 31.14 50.12
CA GLU A 575 -58.26 30.91 50.59
C GLU A 575 -58.76 32.25 51.15
N ALA A 576 -60.00 32.60 50.79
CA ALA A 576 -60.78 33.80 51.15
C ALA A 576 -60.54 35.08 50.30
N LEU A 577 -61.03 35.08 49.05
CA LEU A 577 -62.22 35.83 48.60
C LEU A 577 -62.43 35.66 47.08
#